data_AF-A0A0A6PGL9-F1
#
_entry.id   AF-A0A0A6PGL9-F1
#
_cell.length_a   1.000
_cell.length_b   1.000
_cell.length_c   1.000
_cell.angle_alpha   90.00
_cell.angle_beta   90.00
_cell.angle_gamma   90.00
#
_symmetry.space_group_name_H-M   'P 1'
#
loop_
_entity.id
_entity.type
_entity.pdbx_description
1 polymer ?
#
loop_
_entity_poly.entity_id
_entity_poly.type
_entity_poly.pdbx_seq_one_letter_code
_entity_poly.pdbx_strand_id
1 'polypeptide(L)'
;MLKKVTSRNTKPEIIAAYNELEKAYKELEAKQAQMAIPLTQPVKAPAKKATQEVTQKAVVPEKVAMKEVITTVGQMGEKFNTALSQLSTNLLVEASHLKEVRTTLETESTQLTNLYDLQIEEDTLSDLLKDYTDTAEQYQDRLKQKREDAEKAWVEKNEAWQIEKEETGQHLHEQESVDNQTQQREETEYSYNLGLTRGINDEEYNQQKQQQQQALDELEETRRKEWDEREKALAEREKQFAEDKTKVERFPKELESAIKKAKEEGTGIARHQAKIKVELAAKEFAGEEEVNQLKIRSLEEQVADQNTQIDKLSKQLEAALKQAQELAVKAIEGGSSQTSFQALKEIALEQAKNQPKAK
;
A
#
# COMPACT_ATOMS: atom_id res chain seq x y z
N MET A 1 -45.12 -6.26 8.38
CA MET A 1 -44.54 -6.31 9.74
C MET A 1 -43.23 -5.56 9.70
N LEU A 2 -43.06 -4.54 10.55
CA LEU A 2 -41.89 -3.67 10.56
C LEU A 2 -40.64 -4.48 10.97
N LYS A 3 -39.58 -4.42 10.15
CA LYS A 3 -38.28 -5.04 10.49
C LYS A 3 -37.68 -4.30 11.69
N LYS A 4 -37.50 -5.00 12.82
CA LYS A 4 -36.81 -4.46 14.00
C LYS A 4 -35.33 -4.25 13.66
N VAL A 5 -34.88 -3.00 13.74
CA VAL A 5 -33.46 -2.65 13.58
C VAL A 5 -32.72 -3.10 14.84
N THR A 6 -31.69 -3.93 14.69
CA THR A 6 -30.77 -4.30 15.77
C THR A 6 -29.34 -3.94 15.36
N SER A 7 -28.41 -3.86 16.31
CA SER A 7 -27.01 -3.41 16.13
C SER A 7 -26.17 -4.24 15.15
N ARG A 8 -26.76 -5.27 14.54
CA ARG A 8 -26.14 -6.19 13.59
C ARG A 8 -26.49 -5.90 12.11
N ASN A 9 -27.34 -4.92 11.83
CA ASN A 9 -27.79 -4.61 10.47
C ASN A 9 -26.81 -3.68 9.74
N THR A 10 -26.63 -3.89 8.44
CA THR A 10 -25.74 -3.08 7.60
C THR A 10 -26.35 -1.71 7.29
N LYS A 11 -25.53 -0.66 7.09
CA LYS A 11 -25.99 0.70 6.74
C LYS A 11 -27.09 0.76 5.65
N PRO A 12 -27.03 0.00 4.53
CA PRO A 12 -28.11 0.00 3.54
C PRO A 12 -29.44 -0.58 4.07
N GLU A 13 -29.40 -1.55 4.99
CA GLU A 13 -30.61 -2.13 5.59
C GLU A 13 -31.27 -1.18 6.60
N ILE A 14 -30.46 -0.36 7.30
CA ILE A 14 -30.95 0.68 8.21
C ILE A 14 -31.65 1.79 7.41
N ILE A 15 -31.07 2.21 6.28
CA ILE A 15 -31.66 3.23 5.40
C ILE A 15 -32.96 2.71 4.76
N ALA A 16 -33.00 1.45 4.33
CA ALA A 16 -34.22 0.83 3.81
C ALA A 16 -35.33 0.77 4.88
N ALA A 17 -35.00 0.38 6.12
CA ALA A 17 -35.94 0.37 7.22
C ALA A 17 -36.45 1.78 7.58
N TYR A 18 -35.59 2.79 7.56
CA TYR A 18 -35.97 4.20 7.78
C TYR A 18 -36.97 4.69 6.71
N ASN A 19 -36.68 4.41 5.44
CA ASN A 19 -37.55 4.81 4.32
C ASN A 19 -38.91 4.09 4.35
N GLU A 20 -38.96 2.83 4.81
CA GLU A 20 -40.23 2.11 5.04
C GLU A 20 -41.03 2.71 6.20
N LEU A 21 -40.36 3.17 7.25
CA LEU A 21 -40.97 3.80 8.41
C LEU A 21 -41.52 5.20 8.07
N GLU A 22 -40.79 5.98 7.27
CA GLU A 22 -41.26 7.29 6.77
C GLU A 22 -42.51 7.16 5.89
N LYS A 23 -42.56 6.12 5.04
CA LYS A 23 -43.76 5.81 4.24
C LYS A 23 -44.94 5.42 5.13
N ALA A 24 -44.70 4.60 6.15
CA ALA A 24 -45.74 4.21 7.11
C ALA A 24 -46.29 5.40 7.92
N TYR A 25 -45.43 6.37 8.30
CA TYR A 25 -45.85 7.61 8.96
C TYR A 25 -46.71 8.49 8.03
N LYS A 26 -46.29 8.67 6.77
CA LYS A 26 -47.08 9.45 5.79
C LYS A 26 -48.43 8.80 5.50
N GLU A 27 -48.51 7.47 5.47
CA GLU A 27 -49.78 6.75 5.33
C GLU A 27 -50.68 6.87 6.57
N LEU A 28 -50.10 6.92 7.77
CA LEU A 28 -50.85 7.15 9.02
C LEU A 28 -51.38 8.59 9.10
N GLU A 29 -50.58 9.57 8.72
CA GLU A 29 -50.96 10.98 8.67
C GLU A 29 -52.07 11.22 7.63
N ALA A 30 -51.98 10.58 6.46
CA ALA A 30 -53.04 10.61 5.45
C ALA A 30 -54.34 9.95 5.94
N LYS A 31 -54.26 8.88 6.73
CA LYS A 31 -55.44 8.25 7.38
C LYS A 31 -56.02 9.11 8.50
N GLN A 32 -55.18 9.83 9.24
CA GLN A 32 -55.60 10.75 10.30
C GLN A 32 -56.31 11.98 9.72
N ALA A 33 -55.83 12.49 8.57
CA ALA A 33 -56.49 13.56 7.82
C ALA A 33 -57.86 13.15 7.25
N GLN A 34 -58.09 11.87 6.96
CA GLN A 34 -59.37 11.35 6.47
C GLN A 34 -60.38 11.05 7.59
N MET A 35 -59.96 11.02 8.86
CA MET A 35 -60.85 10.80 10.02
C MET A 35 -61.23 12.09 10.77
N ALA A 36 -60.78 13.26 10.31
CA ALA A 36 -61.22 14.56 10.82
C ALA A 36 -62.58 14.95 10.23
N ILE A 37 -63.66 14.65 10.96
CA ILE A 37 -65.02 15.13 10.68
C ILE A 37 -65.06 16.66 10.82
N PRO A 38 -65.60 17.43 9.85
CA PRO A 38 -65.74 18.88 10.00
C PRO A 38 -66.93 19.24 10.90
N LEU A 39 -66.67 19.79 12.09
CA LEU A 39 -67.67 20.54 12.85
C LEU A 39 -67.70 21.99 12.35
N THR A 40 -68.60 22.28 11.41
CA THR A 40 -69.12 23.64 11.19
C THR A 40 -70.44 23.54 10.41
N GLN A 41 -71.56 23.61 11.12
CA GLN A 41 -72.84 24.00 10.54
C GLN A 41 -73.24 25.36 11.15
N PRO A 42 -73.36 26.43 10.34
CA PRO A 42 -73.93 27.69 10.80
C PRO A 42 -75.46 27.63 10.68
N VAL A 43 -76.15 27.67 11.82
CA VAL A 43 -77.61 27.82 11.89
C VAL A 43 -77.97 29.28 11.58
N LYS A 44 -78.75 29.47 10.51
CA LYS A 44 -79.36 30.76 10.13
C LYS A 44 -80.49 31.12 11.10
N ALA A 45 -80.41 32.29 11.71
CA ALA A 45 -81.54 32.96 12.36
C ALA A 45 -82.40 33.72 11.32
N PRO A 46 -83.73 33.71 11.43
CA PRO A 46 -84.57 34.76 10.88
C PRO A 46 -85.19 35.62 12.00
N ALA A 47 -85.15 36.93 11.81
CA ALA A 47 -85.85 37.93 12.63
C ALA A 47 -87.25 38.23 12.08
N LYS A 48 -88.24 38.48 12.95
CA LYS A 48 -89.16 39.66 12.93
C LYS A 48 -90.32 39.60 13.96
N LYS A 49 -90.38 40.68 14.77
CA LYS A 49 -91.51 41.57 15.16
C LYS A 49 -92.74 41.09 16.00
N ALA A 50 -92.88 41.78 17.14
CA ALA A 50 -94.04 42.52 17.71
C ALA A 50 -95.33 41.79 18.16
N THR A 51 -95.84 42.11 19.37
CA THR A 51 -97.12 42.81 19.67
C THR A 51 -97.33 42.93 21.22
N GLN A 52 -98.14 43.91 21.63
CA GLN A 52 -98.37 44.50 22.97
C GLN A 52 -99.58 43.90 23.76
N GLU A 53 -99.88 44.55 24.91
CA GLU A 53 -101.14 44.63 25.72
C GLU A 53 -101.19 43.69 26.96
N VAL A 54 -101.19 44.13 28.24
CA VAL A 54 -101.93 45.11 29.09
C VAL A 54 -103.34 44.68 29.51
N THR A 55 -103.56 44.45 30.81
CA THR A 55 -104.58 45.08 31.71
C THR A 55 -104.92 44.18 32.91
N GLN A 56 -105.09 44.78 34.12
CA GLN A 56 -106.31 44.68 34.94
C GLN A 56 -106.26 45.63 36.16
N LYS A 57 -107.41 46.25 36.45
CA LYS A 57 -107.71 47.21 37.53
C LYS A 57 -108.65 46.57 38.57
N ALA A 58 -108.61 47.06 39.81
CA ALA A 58 -109.56 46.79 40.89
C ALA A 58 -110.07 48.11 41.49
N VAL A 59 -111.36 48.20 41.90
CA VAL A 59 -111.92 49.14 42.92
C VAL A 59 -113.21 48.54 43.54
N VAL A 60 -113.52 48.96 44.78
CA VAL A 60 -114.35 48.39 45.87
C VAL A 60 -115.72 49.17 46.05
N PRO A 61 -116.42 49.22 47.22
CA PRO A 61 -117.77 48.69 47.56
C PRO A 61 -118.87 49.77 47.85
N GLU A 62 -120.04 49.42 48.46
CA GLU A 62 -120.68 50.09 49.65
C GLU A 62 -122.19 49.69 49.93
N LYS A 63 -122.73 50.05 51.11
CA LYS A 63 -123.83 49.48 51.95
C LYS A 63 -125.19 50.24 51.95
N VAL A 64 -126.28 49.46 52.10
CA VAL A 64 -127.56 49.51 52.90
C VAL A 64 -128.32 50.83 53.21
N ALA A 65 -129.67 50.80 53.09
CA ALA A 65 -130.61 51.68 53.85
C ALA A 65 -131.98 51.04 54.21
N MET A 66 -132.52 51.44 55.37
CA MET A 66 -133.67 50.93 56.15
C MET A 66 -135.07 51.09 55.52
N LYS A 67 -135.82 49.98 55.39
CA LYS A 67 -137.30 49.95 55.30
C LYS A 67 -137.97 48.78 56.03
N GLU A 68 -137.22 47.93 56.75
CA GLU A 68 -137.69 46.61 57.20
C GLU A 68 -138.20 46.54 58.65
N VAL A 69 -138.39 47.67 59.35
CA VAL A 69 -138.67 47.66 60.80
C VAL A 69 -140.09 47.17 61.16
N ILE A 70 -140.98 46.97 60.18
CA ILE A 70 -142.35 46.48 60.41
C ILE A 70 -142.51 45.03 59.93
N THR A 71 -141.68 44.58 58.99
CA THR A 71 -141.52 43.14 58.68
C THR A 71 -140.70 42.42 59.75
N THR A 72 -139.86 43.13 60.50
CA THR A 72 -139.01 42.56 61.56
C THR A 72 -139.79 41.97 62.74
N VAL A 73 -141.03 42.39 63.03
CA VAL A 73 -141.79 41.87 64.20
C VAL A 73 -142.48 40.53 63.88
N GLY A 74 -143.08 40.40 62.70
CA GLY A 74 -143.62 39.11 62.23
C GLY A 74 -142.51 38.11 61.89
N GLN A 75 -141.40 38.61 61.31
CA GLN A 75 -140.17 37.83 61.19
C GLN A 75 -139.52 37.57 62.54
N MET A 76 -139.82 38.29 63.64
CA MET A 76 -139.17 38.05 64.93
C MET A 76 -139.54 36.70 65.51
N GLY A 77 -140.78 36.22 65.31
CA GLY A 77 -141.22 34.90 65.79
C GLY A 77 -140.56 33.74 65.02
N GLU A 78 -140.51 33.83 63.69
CA GLU A 78 -139.77 32.88 62.86
C GLU A 78 -138.25 32.98 63.05
N LYS A 79 -137.71 34.20 63.18
CA LYS A 79 -136.30 34.47 63.50
C LYS A 79 -135.94 34.03 64.91
N PHE A 80 -136.86 34.00 65.88
CA PHE A 80 -136.56 33.47 67.22
C PHE A 80 -136.46 31.94 67.19
N ASN A 81 -137.37 31.26 66.51
CA ASN A 81 -137.32 29.79 66.41
C ASN A 81 -136.15 29.31 65.53
N THR A 82 -135.84 30.03 64.45
CA THR A 82 -134.62 29.77 63.66
C THR A 82 -133.35 30.21 64.39
N ALA A 83 -133.34 31.31 65.13
CA ALA A 83 -132.18 31.71 65.95
C ALA A 83 -131.95 30.77 67.13
N LEU A 84 -132.99 30.19 67.73
CA LEU A 84 -132.84 29.20 68.80
C LEU A 84 -132.31 27.88 68.25
N SER A 85 -132.80 27.44 67.08
CA SER A 85 -132.24 26.27 66.40
C SER A 85 -130.81 26.52 65.92
N GLN A 86 -130.53 27.70 65.34
CA GLN A 86 -129.19 28.12 64.91
C GLN A 86 -128.23 28.30 66.09
N LEU A 87 -128.69 28.78 67.24
CA LEU A 87 -127.87 28.87 68.44
C LEU A 87 -127.55 27.47 68.96
N SER A 88 -128.50 26.53 68.93
CA SER A 88 -128.22 25.14 69.31
C SER A 88 -127.24 24.46 68.35
N THR A 89 -127.38 24.69 67.03
CA THR A 89 -126.45 24.12 66.04
C THR A 89 -125.09 24.80 66.11
N ASN A 90 -125.03 26.12 66.34
CA ASN A 90 -123.79 26.84 66.50
C ASN A 90 -123.08 26.47 67.81
N LEU A 91 -123.81 26.26 68.91
CA LEU A 91 -123.23 25.76 70.15
C LEU A 91 -122.68 24.33 69.96
N LEU A 92 -123.36 23.50 69.16
CA LEU A 92 -122.88 22.15 68.82
C LEU A 92 -121.63 22.20 67.93
N VAL A 93 -121.61 23.09 66.93
CA VAL A 93 -120.47 23.29 66.02
C VAL A 93 -119.29 23.90 66.76
N GLU A 94 -119.49 24.91 67.60
CA GLU A 94 -118.45 25.48 68.45
C GLU A 94 -117.95 24.45 69.48
N ALA A 95 -118.82 23.62 70.05
CA ALA A 95 -118.38 22.53 70.93
C ALA A 95 -117.56 21.48 70.19
N SER A 96 -117.92 21.13 68.94
CA SER A 96 -117.10 20.23 68.11
C SER A 96 -115.78 20.88 67.69
N HIS A 97 -115.77 22.15 67.34
CA HIS A 97 -114.56 22.88 66.95
C HIS A 97 -113.62 23.07 68.14
N LEU A 98 -114.14 23.37 69.33
CA LEU A 98 -113.34 23.46 70.55
C LEU A 98 -112.75 22.09 70.93
N LYS A 99 -113.48 21.00 70.68
CA LYS A 99 -112.96 19.64 70.85
C LYS A 99 -111.86 19.32 69.84
N GLU A 100 -112.04 19.69 68.58
CA GLU A 100 -111.07 19.45 67.50
C GLU A 100 -109.78 20.24 67.73
N VAL A 101 -109.89 21.53 68.11
CA VAL A 101 -108.74 22.37 68.48
C VAL A 101 -108.03 21.83 69.72
N ARG A 102 -108.75 21.28 70.70
CA ARG A 102 -108.11 20.63 71.87
C ARG A 102 -107.35 19.37 71.47
N THR A 103 -107.91 18.55 70.59
CA THR A 103 -107.22 17.34 70.12
C THR A 103 -105.99 17.66 69.29
N THR A 104 -106.03 18.69 68.43
CA THR A 104 -104.85 19.11 67.66
C THR A 104 -103.78 19.72 68.55
N LEU A 105 -104.18 20.50 69.58
CA LEU A 105 -103.26 21.01 70.58
C LEU A 105 -102.56 19.89 71.35
N GLU A 106 -103.30 18.84 71.76
CA GLU A 106 -102.71 17.67 72.43
C GLU A 106 -101.81 16.85 71.49
N THR A 107 -102.16 16.67 70.21
CA THR A 107 -101.30 15.96 69.26
C THR A 107 -100.03 16.73 68.94
N GLU A 108 -100.09 18.05 68.76
CA GLU A 108 -98.91 18.88 68.54
C GLU A 108 -98.03 18.95 69.79
N SER A 109 -98.64 19.04 70.99
CA SER A 109 -97.91 19.02 72.25
C SER A 109 -97.20 17.67 72.47
N THR A 110 -97.87 16.55 72.15
CA THR A 110 -97.27 15.20 72.22
C THR A 110 -96.24 14.94 71.13
N GLN A 111 -96.39 15.52 69.94
CA GLN A 111 -95.39 15.45 68.89
C GLN A 111 -94.15 16.27 69.26
N LEU A 112 -94.31 17.48 69.80
CA LEU A 112 -93.18 18.29 70.27
C LEU A 112 -92.41 17.62 71.42
N THR A 113 -93.11 16.97 72.36
CA THR A 113 -92.46 16.21 73.43
C THR A 113 -91.75 14.97 72.91
N ASN A 114 -92.35 14.20 72.00
CA ASN A 114 -91.72 12.98 71.48
C ASN A 114 -90.57 13.23 70.46
N LEU A 115 -90.64 14.31 69.65
CA LEU A 115 -89.60 14.59 68.66
C LEU A 115 -88.34 15.20 69.27
N TYR A 116 -88.50 15.97 70.34
CA TYR A 116 -87.39 16.68 70.96
C TYR A 116 -87.01 16.17 72.35
N ASP A 117 -87.77 15.23 72.94
CA ASP A 117 -87.54 14.71 74.30
C ASP A 117 -87.33 15.84 75.34
N LEU A 118 -88.00 16.98 75.12
CA LEU A 118 -87.87 18.17 75.97
C LEU A 118 -88.90 18.10 77.10
N GLN A 119 -88.42 17.87 78.32
CA GLN A 119 -89.18 18.16 79.53
C GLN A 119 -89.35 19.68 79.62
N ILE A 120 -90.57 20.19 79.45
CA ILE A 120 -90.84 21.64 79.41
C ILE A 120 -90.68 22.25 80.81
N GLU A 121 -89.48 22.74 81.11
CA GLU A 121 -89.22 23.78 82.11
C GLU A 121 -89.14 25.16 81.41
N GLU A 122 -89.37 26.26 82.15
CA GLU A 122 -89.44 27.64 81.62
C GLU A 122 -88.15 28.09 80.88
N ASP A 123 -87.01 27.41 81.09
CA ASP A 123 -85.71 27.74 80.47
C ASP A 123 -85.26 26.79 79.34
N THR A 124 -86.01 25.73 79.01
CA THR A 124 -85.57 24.70 78.03
C THR A 124 -85.39 25.19 76.60
N LEU A 125 -86.22 26.13 76.16
CA LEU A 125 -86.05 26.76 74.85
C LEU A 125 -84.80 27.64 74.83
N SER A 126 -84.51 28.32 75.95
CA SER A 126 -83.34 29.18 76.10
C SER A 126 -82.05 28.36 76.12
N ASP A 127 -82.04 27.21 76.79
CA ASP A 127 -80.88 26.32 76.84
C ASP A 127 -80.65 25.59 75.52
N LEU A 128 -81.71 25.15 74.82
CA LEU A 128 -81.58 24.61 73.47
C LEU A 128 -81.04 25.68 72.49
N LEU A 129 -81.51 26.92 72.60
CA LEU A 129 -81.01 28.01 71.76
C LEU A 129 -79.53 28.29 72.05
N LYS A 130 -79.10 28.25 73.32
CA LYS A 130 -77.68 28.35 73.70
C LYS A 130 -76.85 27.19 73.14
N ASP A 131 -77.32 25.95 73.23
CA ASP A 131 -76.63 24.79 72.66
C ASP A 131 -76.49 24.90 71.14
N TYR A 132 -77.52 25.39 70.44
CA TYR A 132 -77.44 25.65 69.00
C TYR A 132 -76.49 26.80 68.65
N THR A 133 -76.45 27.88 69.44
CA THR A 133 -75.48 28.96 69.24
C THR A 133 -74.05 28.49 69.51
N ASP A 134 -73.84 27.76 70.60
CA ASP A 134 -72.52 27.25 70.99
C ASP A 134 -72.01 26.21 69.99
N THR A 135 -72.87 25.31 69.52
CA THR A 135 -72.48 24.36 68.46
C THR A 135 -72.21 25.08 67.14
N ALA A 136 -73.01 26.08 66.75
CA ALA A 136 -72.77 26.88 65.56
C ALA A 136 -71.43 27.63 65.63
N GLU A 137 -71.10 28.22 66.79
CA GLU A 137 -69.81 28.87 67.04
C GLU A 137 -68.65 27.86 66.96
N GLN A 138 -68.78 26.70 67.62
CA GLN A 138 -67.78 25.62 67.53
C GLN A 138 -67.59 25.11 66.09
N TYR A 139 -68.65 25.01 65.29
CA TYR A 139 -68.56 24.64 63.88
C TYR A 139 -67.85 25.72 63.06
N GLN A 140 -68.16 26.99 63.30
CA GLN A 140 -67.46 28.10 62.65
C GLN A 140 -65.97 28.11 62.99
N ASP A 141 -65.62 27.89 64.26
CA ASP A 141 -64.23 27.88 64.69
C ASP A 141 -63.48 26.64 64.17
N ARG A 142 -64.11 25.48 64.14
CA ARG A 142 -63.54 24.29 63.46
C ARG A 142 -63.34 24.51 61.96
N LEU A 143 -64.25 25.22 61.30
CA LEU A 143 -64.11 25.56 59.88
C LEU A 143 -62.97 26.57 59.65
N LYS A 144 -62.82 27.57 60.52
CA LYS A 144 -61.69 28.50 60.48
C LYS A 144 -60.37 27.75 60.68
N GLN A 145 -60.26 26.91 61.71
CA GLN A 145 -59.06 26.10 61.96
C GLN A 145 -58.72 25.21 60.76
N LYS A 146 -59.70 24.47 60.21
CA LYS A 146 -59.48 23.66 59.01
C LYS A 146 -59.06 24.48 57.79
N ARG A 147 -59.57 25.69 57.62
CA ARG A 147 -59.15 26.59 56.54
C ARG A 147 -57.73 27.08 56.76
N GLU A 148 -57.39 27.52 57.96
CA GLU A 148 -56.05 27.98 58.32
C GLU A 148 -55.01 26.86 58.17
N ASP A 149 -55.33 25.64 58.62
CA ASP A 149 -54.45 24.48 58.47
C ASP A 149 -54.28 24.08 57.00
N ALA A 150 -55.36 24.13 56.21
CA ALA A 150 -55.30 23.86 54.77
C ALA A 150 -54.50 24.94 54.03
N GLU A 151 -54.64 26.21 54.40
CA GLU A 151 -53.91 27.33 53.82
C GLU A 151 -52.41 27.23 54.16
N LYS A 152 -52.06 26.94 55.42
CA LYS A 152 -50.68 26.67 55.83
C LYS A 152 -50.09 25.50 55.05
N ALA A 153 -50.79 24.37 54.99
CA ALA A 153 -50.32 23.19 54.24
C ALA A 153 -50.20 23.46 52.73
N TRP A 154 -51.04 24.33 52.17
CA TRP A 154 -50.95 24.73 50.77
C TRP A 154 -49.73 25.63 50.52
N VAL A 155 -49.50 26.62 51.40
CA VAL A 155 -48.34 27.51 51.32
C VAL A 155 -47.04 26.71 51.46
N GLU A 156 -46.92 25.86 52.48
CA GLU A 156 -45.74 25.02 52.71
C GLU A 156 -45.43 24.12 51.51
N LYS A 157 -46.46 23.48 50.91
CA LYS A 157 -46.27 22.66 49.71
C LYS A 157 -45.91 23.47 48.49
N ASN A 158 -46.50 24.65 48.32
CA ASN A 158 -46.19 25.52 47.20
C ASN A 158 -44.76 26.08 47.31
N GLU A 159 -44.32 26.46 48.50
CA GLU A 159 -42.93 26.88 48.77
C GLU A 159 -41.96 25.73 48.52
N ALA A 160 -42.23 24.53 49.06
CA ALA A 160 -41.41 23.34 48.81
C ALA A 160 -41.32 23.02 47.31
N TRP A 161 -42.44 23.14 46.57
CA TRP A 161 -42.46 22.92 45.12
C TRP A 161 -41.69 23.99 44.34
N GLN A 162 -41.73 25.26 44.75
CA GLN A 162 -40.92 26.31 44.13
C GLN A 162 -39.42 26.06 44.37
N ILE A 163 -39.05 25.68 45.59
CA ILE A 163 -37.66 25.33 45.92
C ILE A 163 -37.19 24.15 45.06
N GLU A 164 -37.97 23.08 44.97
CA GLU A 164 -37.63 21.92 44.12
C GLU A 164 -37.50 22.31 42.64
N LYS A 165 -38.35 23.22 42.16
CA LYS A 165 -38.28 23.74 40.79
C LYS A 165 -37.02 24.56 40.53
N GLU A 166 -36.61 25.37 41.50
CA GLU A 166 -35.37 26.16 41.43
C GLU A 166 -34.14 25.24 41.50
N GLU A 167 -34.11 24.28 42.41
CA GLU A 167 -33.02 23.30 42.56
C GLU A 167 -32.88 22.44 41.30
N THR A 168 -33.97 21.93 40.75
CA THR A 168 -33.96 21.16 39.50
C THR A 168 -33.50 22.02 38.31
N GLY A 169 -33.90 23.30 38.27
CA GLY A 169 -33.43 24.25 37.26
C GLY A 169 -31.93 24.52 37.37
N GLN A 170 -31.40 24.71 38.58
CA GLN A 170 -29.98 24.90 38.83
C GLN A 170 -29.17 23.65 38.45
N HIS A 171 -29.64 22.46 38.84
CA HIS A 171 -28.98 21.19 38.50
C HIS A 171 -28.98 20.94 36.99
N LEU A 172 -30.08 21.22 36.28
CA LEU A 172 -30.12 21.10 34.82
C LEU A 172 -29.13 22.07 34.15
N HIS A 173 -29.06 23.31 34.63
CA HIS A 173 -28.10 24.28 34.11
C HIS A 173 -26.65 23.88 34.41
N GLU A 174 -26.37 23.34 35.60
CA GLU A 174 -25.06 22.82 35.94
C GLU A 174 -24.67 21.66 35.02
N GLN A 175 -25.56 20.69 34.81
CA GLN A 175 -25.36 19.58 33.88
C GLN A 175 -25.12 20.08 32.45
N GLU A 176 -25.96 20.98 31.93
CA GLU A 176 -25.78 21.54 30.59
C GLU A 176 -24.45 22.29 30.45
N SER A 177 -24.00 22.97 31.50
CA SER A 177 -22.70 23.66 31.49
C SER A 177 -21.53 22.68 31.48
N VAL A 178 -21.63 21.57 32.22
CA VAL A 178 -20.62 20.51 32.25
C VAL A 178 -20.59 19.80 30.90
N ASP A 179 -21.74 19.43 30.37
CA ASP A 179 -21.89 18.75 29.08
C ASP A 179 -21.29 19.59 27.94
N ASN A 180 -21.60 20.88 27.89
CA ASN A 180 -21.02 21.82 26.93
C ASN A 180 -19.50 21.94 27.07
N GLN A 181 -18.98 21.99 28.30
CA GLN A 181 -17.53 22.00 28.54
C GLN A 181 -16.86 20.70 28.09
N THR A 182 -17.47 19.54 28.35
CA THR A 182 -16.95 18.25 27.89
C THR A 182 -16.98 18.16 26.36
N GLN A 183 -18.06 18.59 25.71
CA GLN A 183 -18.13 18.61 24.24
C GLN A 183 -17.04 19.50 23.64
N GLN A 184 -16.83 20.70 24.19
CA GLN A 184 -15.76 21.58 23.72
C GLN A 184 -14.37 20.96 23.92
N ARG A 185 -14.13 20.32 25.08
CA ARG A 185 -12.86 19.60 25.33
C ARG A 185 -12.67 18.47 24.33
N GLU A 186 -13.68 17.62 24.13
CA GLU A 186 -13.64 16.51 23.18
C GLU A 186 -13.42 16.99 21.73
N GLU A 187 -14.06 18.08 21.30
CA GLU A 187 -13.83 18.67 19.98
C GLU A 187 -12.41 19.21 19.82
N THR A 188 -11.87 19.90 20.84
CA THR A 188 -10.49 20.40 20.80
C THR A 188 -9.47 19.25 20.82
N GLU A 189 -9.66 18.24 21.66
CA GLU A 189 -8.81 17.05 21.70
C GLU A 189 -8.88 16.26 20.39
N TYR A 190 -10.09 16.06 19.84
CA TYR A 190 -10.26 15.36 18.58
C TYR A 190 -9.59 16.10 17.43
N SER A 191 -9.81 17.41 17.30
CA SER A 191 -9.18 18.21 16.24
C SER A 191 -7.66 18.28 16.38
N TYR A 192 -7.15 18.37 17.60
CA TYR A 192 -5.72 18.31 17.89
C TYR A 192 -5.13 16.94 17.53
N ASN A 193 -5.72 15.84 18.01
CA ASN A 193 -5.27 14.48 17.73
C ASN A 193 -5.33 14.16 16.23
N LEU A 194 -6.37 14.63 15.53
CA LEU A 194 -6.49 14.51 14.09
C LEU A 194 -5.39 15.29 13.37
N GLY A 195 -5.10 16.51 13.80
CA GLY A 195 -4.01 17.33 13.27
C GLY A 195 -2.64 16.68 13.48
N LEU A 196 -2.39 16.18 14.69
CA LEU A 196 -1.16 15.47 15.04
C LEU A 196 -1.00 14.19 14.21
N THR A 197 -2.05 13.37 14.11
CA THR A 197 -2.02 12.12 13.33
C THR A 197 -1.77 12.40 11.85
N ARG A 198 -2.38 13.46 11.30
CA ARG A 198 -2.12 13.89 9.91
C ARG A 198 -0.68 14.38 9.74
N GLY A 199 -0.18 15.18 10.67
CA GLY A 199 1.21 15.67 10.64
C GLY A 199 2.21 14.51 10.66
N ILE A 200 2.03 13.54 11.56
CA ILE A 200 2.88 12.34 11.63
C ILE A 200 2.80 11.54 10.32
N ASN A 201 1.59 11.29 9.81
CA ASN A 201 1.42 10.55 8.55
C ASN A 201 2.06 11.28 7.35
N ASP A 202 1.95 12.61 7.29
CA ASP A 202 2.55 13.42 6.24
C ASP A 202 4.09 13.41 6.34
N GLU A 203 4.64 13.48 7.56
CA GLU A 203 6.08 13.35 7.81
C GLU A 203 6.59 11.96 7.42
N GLU A 204 5.92 10.88 7.85
CA GLU A 204 6.26 9.51 7.48
C GLU A 204 6.20 9.28 5.97
N TYR A 205 5.15 9.78 5.31
CA TYR A 205 5.02 9.72 3.86
C TYR A 205 6.15 10.46 3.14
N ASN A 206 6.48 11.68 3.60
CA ASN A 206 7.56 12.47 3.03
C ASN A 206 8.93 11.80 3.24
N GLN A 207 9.16 11.21 4.41
CA GLN A 207 10.38 10.44 4.68
C GLN A 207 10.49 9.22 3.78
N GLN A 208 9.41 8.44 3.63
CA GLN A 208 9.39 7.29 2.72
C GLN A 208 9.64 7.72 1.28
N LYS A 209 9.03 8.82 0.83
CA LYS A 209 9.26 9.38 -0.50
C LYS A 209 10.72 9.79 -0.70
N GLN A 210 11.34 10.45 0.28
CA GLN A 210 12.74 10.84 0.22
C GLN A 210 13.67 9.62 0.18
N GLN A 211 13.41 8.60 1.00
CA GLN A 211 14.18 7.34 0.99
C GLN A 211 14.07 6.63 -0.37
N GLN A 212 12.88 6.58 -0.96
CA GLN A 212 12.68 6.01 -2.29
C GLN A 212 13.42 6.81 -3.37
N GLN A 213 13.40 8.14 -3.31
CA GLN A 213 14.14 9.00 -4.23
C GLN A 213 15.65 8.79 -4.10
N GLN A 214 16.18 8.77 -2.87
CA GLN A 214 17.60 8.49 -2.62
C GLN A 214 18.00 7.11 -3.16
N ALA A 215 17.20 6.08 -2.92
CA ALA A 215 17.48 4.74 -3.44
C ALA A 215 17.45 4.68 -4.98
N LEU A 216 16.56 5.44 -5.63
CA LEU A 216 16.53 5.55 -7.09
C LEU A 216 17.76 6.30 -7.62
N ASP A 217 18.14 7.42 -6.99
CA ASP A 217 19.32 8.20 -7.37
C ASP A 217 20.60 7.36 -7.20
N GLU A 218 20.74 6.62 -6.10
CA GLU A 218 21.85 5.68 -5.88
C GLU A 218 21.88 4.56 -6.93
N LEU A 219 20.72 4.02 -7.30
CA LEU A 219 20.61 3.00 -8.35
C LEU A 219 20.97 3.57 -9.74
N GLU A 220 20.58 4.81 -10.02
CA GLU A 220 20.95 5.49 -11.26
C GLU A 220 22.45 5.77 -11.32
N GLU A 221 23.05 6.26 -10.24
CA GLU A 221 24.49 6.52 -10.14
C GLU A 221 25.33 5.24 -10.27
N THR A 222 24.93 4.15 -9.60
CA THR A 222 25.59 2.85 -9.74
C THR A 222 25.47 2.32 -11.16
N ARG A 223 24.28 2.39 -11.77
CA ARG A 223 24.08 1.98 -13.17
C ARG A 223 24.90 2.84 -14.13
N ARG A 224 24.95 4.16 -13.95
CA ARG A 224 25.77 5.06 -14.77
C ARG A 224 27.25 4.66 -14.72
N LYS A 225 27.78 4.41 -13.52
CA LYS A 225 29.17 3.95 -13.35
C LYS A 225 29.42 2.61 -14.04
N GLU A 226 28.52 1.63 -13.88
CA GLU A 226 28.64 0.34 -14.59
C GLU A 226 28.62 0.51 -16.11
N TRP A 227 27.77 1.41 -16.63
CA TRP A 227 27.70 1.69 -18.06
C TRP A 227 28.97 2.37 -18.56
N ASP A 228 29.48 3.38 -17.85
CA ASP A 228 30.74 4.04 -18.20
C ASP A 228 31.92 3.06 -18.20
N GLU A 229 31.98 2.13 -17.25
CA GLU A 229 32.98 1.07 -17.20
C GLU A 229 32.84 0.09 -18.38
N ARG A 230 31.61 -0.32 -18.70
CA ARG A 230 31.34 -1.18 -19.87
C ARG A 230 31.69 -0.49 -21.18
N GLU A 231 31.37 0.80 -21.33
CA GLU A 231 31.70 1.59 -22.51
C GLU A 231 33.21 1.73 -22.68
N LYS A 232 33.96 2.00 -21.60
CA LYS A 232 35.43 2.03 -21.63
C LYS A 232 36.02 0.67 -22.01
N ALA A 233 35.51 -0.42 -21.42
CA ALA A 233 35.97 -1.77 -21.73
C ALA A 233 35.67 -2.15 -23.19
N LEU A 234 34.51 -1.75 -23.72
CA LEU A 234 34.14 -2.00 -25.11
C LEU A 234 35.03 -1.18 -26.06
N ALA A 235 35.26 0.10 -25.77
CA ALA A 235 36.14 0.96 -26.57
C ALA A 235 37.58 0.42 -26.65
N GLU A 236 38.13 -0.07 -25.53
CA GLU A 236 39.47 -0.68 -25.53
C GLU A 236 39.49 -2.00 -26.32
N ARG A 237 38.44 -2.82 -26.20
CA ARG A 237 38.30 -4.04 -27.00
C ARG A 237 38.17 -3.74 -28.50
N GLU A 238 37.41 -2.71 -28.87
CA GLU A 238 37.27 -2.27 -30.26
C GLU A 238 38.61 -1.77 -30.82
N LYS A 239 39.40 -1.06 -30.01
CA LYS A 239 40.75 -0.63 -30.39
C LYS A 239 41.68 -1.81 -30.62
N GLN A 240 41.74 -2.76 -29.68
CA GLN A 240 42.53 -3.99 -29.82
C GLN A 240 42.10 -4.79 -31.06
N PHE A 241 40.79 -4.91 -31.28
CA PHE A 241 40.25 -5.57 -32.46
C PHE A 241 40.66 -4.87 -33.76
N ALA A 242 40.63 -3.54 -33.81
CA ALA A 242 41.10 -2.78 -34.96
C ALA A 242 42.60 -2.98 -35.20
N GLU A 243 43.43 -2.95 -34.16
CA GLU A 243 44.87 -3.21 -34.26
C GLU A 243 45.14 -4.63 -34.79
N ASP A 244 44.52 -5.64 -34.21
CA ASP A 244 44.71 -7.03 -34.63
C ASP A 244 44.17 -7.29 -36.04
N LYS A 245 43.05 -6.66 -36.41
CA LYS A 245 42.55 -6.69 -37.79
C LYS A 245 43.59 -6.13 -38.76
N THR A 246 44.23 -5.00 -38.43
CA THR A 246 45.28 -4.44 -39.29
C THR A 246 46.52 -5.35 -39.37
N LYS A 247 46.91 -6.02 -38.28
CA LYS A 247 48.00 -7.01 -38.30
C LYS A 247 47.64 -8.19 -39.19
N VAL A 248 46.44 -8.74 -39.05
CA VAL A 248 45.94 -9.85 -39.87
C VAL A 248 45.90 -9.47 -41.35
N GLU A 249 45.46 -8.26 -41.69
CA GLU A 249 45.45 -7.77 -43.08
C GLU A 249 46.87 -7.54 -43.66
N ARG A 250 47.84 -7.16 -42.82
CA ARG A 250 49.25 -6.98 -43.23
C ARG A 250 50.03 -8.29 -43.29
N PHE A 251 49.65 -9.29 -42.48
CA PHE A 251 50.39 -10.54 -42.31
C PHE A 251 50.68 -11.28 -43.62
N PRO A 252 49.74 -11.42 -44.59
CA PRO A 252 50.04 -12.07 -45.86
C PRO A 252 51.16 -11.38 -46.65
N LYS A 253 51.17 -10.04 -46.68
CA LYS A 253 52.22 -9.27 -47.38
C LYS A 253 53.56 -9.39 -46.69
N GLU A 254 53.57 -9.33 -45.35
CA GLU A 254 54.79 -9.54 -44.57
C GLU A 254 55.34 -10.95 -44.76
N LEU A 255 54.49 -11.97 -44.72
CA LEU A 255 54.83 -13.37 -44.98
C LEU A 255 55.42 -13.56 -46.39
N GLU A 256 54.76 -13.01 -47.42
CA GLU A 256 55.27 -13.06 -48.79
C GLU A 256 56.66 -12.39 -48.91
N SER A 257 56.84 -11.24 -48.26
CA SER A 257 58.11 -10.52 -48.28
C SER A 257 59.22 -11.30 -47.55
N ALA A 258 58.91 -11.93 -46.42
CA ALA A 258 59.84 -12.76 -45.66
C ALA A 258 60.22 -14.02 -46.43
N ILE A 259 59.25 -14.67 -47.09
CA ILE A 259 59.51 -15.83 -47.96
C ILE A 259 60.41 -15.43 -49.14
N LYS A 260 60.17 -14.27 -49.78
CA LYS A 260 61.02 -13.77 -50.87
C LYS A 260 62.45 -13.52 -50.39
N LYS A 261 62.63 -12.80 -49.28
CA LYS A 261 63.95 -12.56 -48.67
C LYS A 261 64.67 -13.87 -48.33
N ALA A 262 64.00 -14.80 -47.64
CA ALA A 262 64.58 -16.09 -47.29
C ALA A 262 64.95 -16.93 -48.54
N LYS A 263 64.15 -16.88 -49.61
CA LYS A 263 64.49 -17.51 -50.89
C LYS A 263 65.71 -16.85 -51.56
N GLU A 264 65.77 -15.52 -51.57
CA GLU A 264 66.90 -14.77 -52.13
C GLU A 264 68.20 -15.02 -51.35
N GLU A 265 68.14 -14.98 -50.03
CA GLU A 265 69.27 -15.31 -49.14
C GLU A 265 69.71 -16.77 -49.32
N GLY A 266 68.76 -17.71 -49.31
CA GLY A 266 69.05 -19.14 -49.51
C GLY A 266 69.67 -19.42 -50.89
N THR A 267 69.14 -18.81 -51.96
CA THR A 267 69.73 -18.95 -53.30
C THR A 267 71.07 -18.25 -53.42
N GLY A 268 71.26 -17.11 -52.75
CA GLY A 268 72.55 -16.41 -52.66
C GLY A 268 73.62 -17.26 -51.97
N ILE A 269 73.31 -17.82 -50.80
CA ILE A 269 74.19 -18.73 -50.06
C ILE A 269 74.50 -19.97 -50.91
N ALA A 270 73.49 -20.61 -51.51
CA ALA A 270 73.70 -21.79 -52.34
C ALA A 270 74.58 -21.49 -53.56
N ARG A 271 74.36 -20.37 -54.27
CA ARG A 271 75.20 -19.93 -55.38
C ARG A 271 76.62 -19.64 -54.94
N HIS A 272 76.81 -18.97 -53.81
CA HIS A 272 78.13 -18.66 -53.28
C HIS A 272 78.89 -19.94 -52.89
N GLN A 273 78.23 -20.88 -52.20
CA GLN A 273 78.81 -22.18 -51.87
C GLN A 273 79.13 -23.00 -53.12
N ALA A 274 78.23 -23.03 -54.11
CA ALA A 274 78.48 -23.72 -55.38
C ALA A 274 79.67 -23.10 -56.12
N LYS A 275 79.75 -21.76 -56.18
CA LYS A 275 80.88 -21.05 -56.78
C LYS A 275 82.20 -21.37 -56.08
N ILE A 276 82.25 -21.31 -54.75
CA ILE A 276 83.44 -21.71 -53.98
C ILE A 276 83.82 -23.15 -54.28
N LYS A 277 82.87 -24.10 -54.29
CA LYS A 277 83.16 -25.50 -54.58
C LYS A 277 83.74 -25.70 -55.98
N VAL A 278 83.18 -25.03 -56.98
CA VAL A 278 83.68 -25.09 -58.37
C VAL A 278 85.06 -24.46 -58.47
N GLU A 279 85.29 -23.30 -57.85
CA GLU A 279 86.60 -22.65 -57.84
C GLU A 279 87.66 -23.47 -57.09
N LEU A 280 87.29 -24.11 -55.98
CA LEU A 280 88.17 -25.00 -55.23
C LEU A 280 88.51 -26.24 -56.06
N ALA A 281 87.51 -26.90 -56.65
CA ALA A 281 87.73 -28.07 -57.51
C ALA A 281 88.58 -27.72 -58.75
N ALA A 282 88.38 -26.54 -59.35
CA ALA A 282 89.20 -26.08 -60.46
C ALA A 282 90.65 -25.81 -60.04
N LYS A 283 90.88 -25.25 -58.85
CA LYS A 283 92.22 -25.06 -58.28
C LYS A 283 92.89 -26.39 -57.91
N GLU A 284 92.13 -27.32 -57.35
CA GLU A 284 92.59 -28.69 -57.07
C GLU A 284 93.01 -29.39 -58.36
N PHE A 285 92.19 -29.34 -59.41
CA PHE A 285 92.51 -29.91 -60.72
C PHE A 285 93.74 -29.28 -61.36
N ALA A 286 93.85 -27.94 -61.35
CA ALA A 286 95.03 -27.24 -61.85
C ALA A 286 96.30 -27.59 -61.04
N GLY A 287 96.17 -27.73 -59.71
CA GLY A 287 97.27 -28.18 -58.86
C GLY A 287 97.70 -29.62 -59.15
N GLU A 288 96.75 -30.54 -59.32
CA GLU A 288 97.02 -31.92 -59.73
C GLU A 288 97.67 -31.97 -61.12
N GLU A 289 97.22 -31.15 -62.07
CA GLU A 289 97.82 -31.05 -63.39
C GLU A 289 99.28 -30.58 -63.32
N GLU A 290 99.57 -29.51 -62.57
CA GLU A 290 100.94 -29.02 -62.36
C GLU A 290 101.83 -30.08 -61.67
N VAL A 291 101.32 -30.77 -60.65
CA VAL A 291 102.05 -31.87 -59.99
C VAL A 291 102.33 -33.01 -60.97
N ASN A 292 101.35 -33.40 -61.78
CA ASN A 292 101.53 -34.42 -62.80
C ASN A 292 102.52 -33.98 -63.89
N GLN A 293 102.46 -32.73 -64.34
CA GLN A 293 103.42 -32.16 -65.29
C GLN A 293 104.84 -32.15 -64.71
N LEU A 294 105.02 -31.76 -63.44
CA LEU A 294 106.32 -31.84 -62.75
C LEU A 294 106.81 -33.28 -62.64
N LYS A 295 105.91 -34.23 -62.38
CA LYS A 295 106.25 -35.66 -62.33
C LYS A 295 106.67 -36.19 -63.69
N ILE A 296 105.98 -35.80 -64.76
CA ILE A 296 106.33 -36.13 -66.15
C ILE A 296 107.72 -35.56 -66.46
N ARG A 297 107.97 -34.27 -66.21
CA ARG A 297 109.29 -33.65 -66.44
C ARG A 297 110.41 -34.35 -65.68
N SER A 298 110.18 -34.70 -64.41
CA SER A 298 111.15 -35.45 -63.60
C SER A 298 111.42 -36.85 -64.15
N LEU A 299 110.40 -37.56 -64.65
CA LEU A 299 110.55 -38.85 -65.30
C LEU A 299 111.25 -38.73 -66.66
N GLU A 300 110.96 -37.69 -67.44
CA GLU A 300 111.63 -37.39 -68.71
C GLU A 300 113.12 -37.11 -68.50
N GLU A 301 113.46 -36.31 -67.48
CA GLU A 301 114.85 -36.04 -67.08
C GLU A 301 115.56 -37.34 -66.64
N GLN A 302 114.89 -38.16 -65.82
CA GLN A 302 115.44 -39.46 -65.41
C GLN A 302 115.66 -40.40 -66.61
N VAL A 303 114.73 -40.44 -67.58
CA VAL A 303 114.88 -41.22 -68.82
C VAL A 303 116.02 -40.69 -69.68
N ALA A 304 116.17 -39.37 -69.80
CA ALA A 304 117.29 -38.76 -70.51
C ALA A 304 118.63 -39.13 -69.86
N ASP A 305 118.75 -39.03 -68.54
CA ASP A 305 119.94 -39.43 -67.79
C ASP A 305 120.25 -40.91 -67.99
N GLN A 306 119.25 -41.79 -67.86
CA GLN A 306 119.39 -43.23 -68.12
C GLN A 306 119.85 -43.52 -69.55
N ASN A 307 119.31 -42.82 -70.56
CA ASN A 307 119.75 -42.95 -71.94
C ASN A 307 121.22 -42.51 -72.10
N THR A 308 121.64 -41.41 -71.47
CA THR A 308 123.06 -41.02 -71.50
C THR A 308 123.97 -42.06 -70.83
N GLN A 309 123.49 -42.72 -69.77
CA GLN A 309 124.22 -43.78 -69.08
C GLN A 309 124.29 -45.05 -69.94
N ILE A 310 123.20 -45.43 -70.61
CA ILE A 310 123.16 -46.55 -71.57
C ILE A 310 124.12 -46.28 -72.74
N ASP A 311 124.13 -45.07 -73.29
CA ASP A 311 125.07 -44.69 -74.36
C ASP A 311 126.53 -44.78 -73.89
N LYS A 312 126.83 -44.31 -72.67
CA LYS A 312 128.17 -44.42 -72.07
C LYS A 312 128.56 -45.89 -71.88
N LEU A 313 127.68 -46.71 -71.31
CA LEU A 313 127.91 -48.14 -71.10
C LEU A 313 128.04 -48.88 -72.45
N SER A 314 127.24 -48.54 -73.46
CA SER A 314 127.31 -49.12 -74.81
C SER A 314 128.65 -48.78 -75.47
N LYS A 315 129.12 -47.52 -75.38
CA LYS A 315 130.46 -47.14 -75.85
C LYS A 315 131.57 -47.86 -75.10
N GLN A 316 131.43 -48.03 -73.78
CA GLN A 316 132.37 -48.82 -72.98
C GLN A 316 132.37 -50.30 -73.39
N LEU A 317 131.20 -50.87 -73.70
CA LEU A 317 131.07 -52.25 -74.19
C LEU A 317 131.66 -52.41 -75.60
N GLU A 318 131.41 -51.49 -76.52
CA GLU A 318 132.06 -51.49 -77.85
C GLU A 318 133.58 -51.37 -77.73
N ALA A 319 134.08 -50.52 -76.83
CA ALA A 319 135.50 -50.41 -76.54
C ALA A 319 136.05 -51.70 -75.94
N ALA A 320 135.33 -52.34 -75.01
CA ALA A 320 135.72 -53.63 -74.43
C ALA A 320 135.68 -54.76 -75.47
N LEU A 321 134.70 -54.78 -76.37
CA LEU A 321 134.62 -55.71 -77.49
C LEU A 321 135.78 -55.49 -78.47
N LYS A 322 136.11 -54.24 -78.81
CA LYS A 322 137.31 -53.92 -79.59
C LYS A 322 138.58 -54.39 -78.89
N GLN A 323 138.73 -54.13 -77.59
CA GLN A 323 139.88 -54.60 -76.83
C GLN A 323 139.96 -56.13 -76.79
N ALA A 324 138.84 -56.83 -76.63
CA ALA A 324 138.79 -58.29 -76.68
C ALA A 324 139.13 -58.84 -78.07
N GLN A 325 138.67 -58.17 -79.13
CA GLN A 325 138.95 -58.53 -80.52
C GLN A 325 140.41 -58.25 -80.88
N GLU A 326 140.97 -57.12 -80.43
CA GLU A 326 142.40 -56.82 -80.53
C GLU A 326 143.23 -57.84 -79.76
N LEU A 327 142.80 -58.28 -78.57
CA LEU A 327 143.48 -59.32 -77.80
C LEU A 327 143.43 -60.68 -78.50
N ALA A 328 142.30 -61.03 -79.12
CA ALA A 328 142.14 -62.24 -79.93
C ALA A 328 143.02 -62.20 -81.19
N VAL A 329 143.11 -61.05 -81.87
CA VAL A 329 144.04 -60.85 -83.00
C VAL A 329 145.49 -60.96 -82.53
N LYS A 330 145.84 -60.36 -81.39
CA LYS A 330 147.19 -60.45 -80.81
C LYS A 330 147.56 -61.88 -80.37
N ALA A 331 146.59 -62.68 -79.94
CA ALA A 331 146.80 -64.10 -79.63
C ALA A 331 146.98 -64.96 -80.90
N ILE A 332 146.32 -64.61 -82.00
CA ILE A 332 146.46 -65.29 -83.30
C ILE A 332 147.78 -64.90 -84.00
N GLU A 333 148.19 -63.63 -83.93
CA GLU A 333 149.48 -63.14 -84.48
C GLU A 333 150.68 -63.54 -83.61
N GLY A 334 150.50 -63.70 -82.29
CA GLY A 334 151.54 -64.19 -81.39
C GLY A 334 151.91 -65.66 -81.64
N GLY A 335 150.99 -66.48 -82.17
CA GLY A 335 151.23 -67.89 -82.47
C GLY A 335 152.02 -68.15 -83.76
N SER A 336 152.08 -67.19 -84.69
CA SER A 336 152.63 -67.42 -86.04
C SER A 336 154.09 -66.96 -86.23
N SER A 337 154.67 -66.22 -85.28
CA SER A 337 156.09 -65.82 -85.32
C SER A 337 157.05 -66.89 -84.79
N GLN A 338 156.55 -67.89 -84.07
CA GLN A 338 157.38 -68.96 -83.51
C GLN A 338 157.79 -70.00 -84.58
N THR A 339 157.02 -70.12 -85.66
CA THR A 339 157.28 -71.01 -86.81
C THR A 339 158.27 -70.41 -87.81
N SER A 340 158.30 -69.08 -87.97
CA SER A 340 159.24 -68.40 -88.87
C SER A 340 160.66 -68.30 -88.30
N PHE A 341 160.82 -68.32 -86.97
CA PHE A 341 162.15 -68.38 -86.33
C PHE A 341 162.81 -69.77 -86.41
N GLN A 342 162.04 -70.85 -86.53
CA GLN A 342 162.60 -72.20 -86.75
C GLN A 342 163.04 -72.43 -88.20
N ALA A 343 162.28 -71.93 -89.18
CA ALA A 343 162.64 -72.00 -90.60
C ALA A 343 163.91 -71.20 -90.97
N LEU A 344 164.18 -70.09 -90.28
CA LEU A 344 165.40 -69.30 -90.52
C LEU A 344 166.67 -69.95 -89.92
N LYS A 345 166.51 -70.76 -88.88
CA LYS A 345 167.63 -71.50 -88.25
C LYS A 345 168.04 -72.74 -89.04
N GLU A 346 167.10 -73.36 -89.76
CA GLU A 346 167.39 -74.49 -90.66
C GLU A 346 168.10 -74.05 -91.96
N ILE A 347 167.76 -72.87 -92.52
CA ILE A 347 168.38 -72.38 -93.76
C ILE A 347 169.82 -71.85 -93.55
N ALA A 348 170.19 -71.42 -92.33
CA ALA A 348 171.54 -70.95 -92.03
C ALA A 348 172.58 -72.07 -91.77
N LEU A 349 172.13 -73.31 -91.50
CA LEU A 349 173.03 -74.45 -91.21
C LEU A 349 173.34 -75.32 -92.44
N GLU A 350 172.56 -75.22 -93.53
CA GLU A 350 172.81 -75.96 -94.78
C GLU A 350 173.74 -75.23 -95.78
N GLN A 351 173.99 -73.92 -95.63
CA GLN A 351 174.96 -73.19 -96.48
C GLN A 351 176.43 -73.25 -95.97
N ALA A 352 176.72 -73.99 -94.89
CA ALA A 352 178.05 -74.08 -94.29
C ALA A 352 178.84 -75.39 -94.59
N LYS A 353 178.41 -76.24 -95.54
CA LYS A 353 179.09 -77.53 -95.80
C LYS A 353 179.31 -77.92 -97.27
N ASN A 354 179.45 -77.00 -98.22
CA ASN A 354 180.13 -77.29 -99.50
C ASN A 354 180.57 -76.00 -100.23
N GLN A 355 181.84 -75.63 -100.08
CA GLN A 355 182.58 -74.79 -101.04
C GLN A 355 183.26 -75.66 -102.09
N PRO A 356 183.59 -75.09 -103.27
CA PRO A 356 185.01 -75.02 -103.60
C PRO A 356 185.48 -73.68 -104.21
N LYS A 357 186.79 -73.46 -104.01
CA LYS A 357 187.68 -72.38 -104.47
C LYS A 357 187.58 -72.06 -105.98
N ALA A 358 187.76 -70.80 -106.36
CA ALA A 358 189.02 -70.28 -106.91
C ALA A 358 188.89 -68.93 -107.65
N LYS A 359 189.89 -68.06 -107.39
CA LYS A 359 190.32 -66.80 -108.03
C LYS A 359 189.58 -65.51 -107.70
#